data_AF-A0A023FFD4-F1
#
_entry.id   AF-A0A023FFD4-F1
#
_cell.length_a   1.000
_cell.length_b   1.000
_cell.length_c   1.000
_cell.angle_alpha   90.00
_cell.angle_beta   90.00
_cell.angle_gamma   90.00
#
_symmetry.space_group_name_H-M   'P 1'
#
loop_
_entity.id
_entity.type
_entity.pdbx_description
1 polymer ?
#
loop_
_entity_poly.entity_id
_entity_poly.type
_entity_poly.pdbx_seq_one_letter_code
_entity_poly.pdbx_strand_id
1 'polypeptide(L)'
;MRSLIFLTFLAFLAGTLVFVAAANAREGIIVSYVTTKGEILNVTEEEFVADDSECPHDEEEKCAYKGKKRLSCYCRPPLFGHTRLDRFFYSPEHNRCFMYRGLGHGCNSFENIDECWSNCTRGRRPGKKIKHNKKKIN
;
A
#
# COMPACT_ATOMS: atom_id res chain seq x y z
N MET A 1 28.44 -12.76 40.40
CA MET A 1 26.99 -12.45 40.42
C MET A 1 26.63 -11.16 39.67
N ARG A 2 27.30 -10.00 39.91
CA ARG A 2 27.03 -8.76 39.16
C ARG A 2 27.20 -8.86 37.62
N SER A 3 28.25 -9.53 37.15
CA SER A 3 28.55 -9.68 35.71
C SER A 3 27.49 -10.46 34.93
N LEU A 4 26.90 -11.51 35.52
CA LEU A 4 25.84 -12.29 34.88
C LEU A 4 24.55 -11.46 34.70
N ILE A 5 24.22 -10.61 35.68
CA ILE A 5 23.06 -9.71 35.62
C ILE A 5 23.23 -8.68 34.49
N PHE A 6 24.42 -8.09 34.35
CA PHE A 6 24.71 -7.16 33.24
C PHE A 6 24.61 -7.84 31.86
N LEU A 7 25.13 -9.07 31.73
CA LEU A 7 25.02 -9.84 30.48
C LEU A 7 23.57 -10.17 30.13
N THR A 8 22.75 -10.54 31.11
CA THR A 8 21.32 -10.79 30.87
C THR A 8 20.56 -9.54 30.49
N PHE A 9 20.87 -8.38 31.10
CA PHE A 9 20.27 -7.11 30.71
C PHE A 9 20.68 -6.68 29.30
N LEU A 10 21.96 -6.82 28.94
CA LEU A 10 22.43 -6.53 27.59
C LEU A 10 21.80 -7.45 26.54
N ALA A 11 21.68 -8.74 26.83
CA ALA A 11 21.00 -9.68 25.95
C ALA A 11 19.52 -9.32 25.77
N PHE A 12 18.84 -8.91 26.85
CA PHE A 12 17.45 -8.46 26.79
C PHE A 12 17.30 -7.18 25.97
N LEU A 13 18.16 -6.17 26.18
CA LEU A 13 18.15 -4.92 25.39
C LEU A 13 18.46 -5.16 23.91
N ALA A 14 19.41 -6.04 23.61
CA ALA A 14 19.69 -6.42 22.22
C ALA A 14 18.49 -7.13 21.59
N GLY A 15 17.83 -8.03 22.33
CA GLY A 15 16.61 -8.70 21.89
C GLY A 15 15.48 -7.72 21.59
N THR A 16 15.19 -6.78 22.49
CA THR A 16 14.12 -5.78 22.27
C THR A 16 14.41 -4.89 21.08
N LEU A 17 15.66 -4.46 20.87
CA LEU A 17 16.04 -3.69 19.68
C LEU A 17 15.82 -4.46 18.37
N VAL A 18 16.17 -5.75 18.34
CA VAL A 18 15.92 -6.60 17.17
C VAL A 18 14.41 -6.75 16.91
N PHE A 19 13.61 -6.96 17.96
CA PHE A 19 12.16 -7.05 17.84
C PHE A 19 11.53 -5.75 17.33
N VAL A 20 11.95 -4.60 17.86
CA VAL A 20 11.46 -3.28 17.40
C VAL A 20 11.86 -3.03 15.95
N ALA A 21 13.10 -3.34 15.56
CA ALA A 21 13.54 -3.21 14.18
C ALA A 21 12.72 -4.12 13.22
N ALA A 22 12.41 -5.35 13.64
CA ALA A 22 11.58 -6.27 12.86
C ALA A 22 10.11 -5.82 12.76
N ALA A 23 9.55 -5.25 13.84
CA ALA A 23 8.21 -4.69 13.84
C ALA A 23 8.10 -3.48 12.90
N ASN A 24 9.05 -2.55 13.00
CA ASN A 24 9.09 -1.36 12.15
C ASN A 24 9.32 -1.70 10.67
N ALA A 25 10.01 -2.81 10.35
CA ALA A 25 10.19 -3.25 8.96
C ALA A 25 8.88 -3.70 8.27
N ARG A 26 7.82 -3.97 9.04
CA ARG A 26 6.49 -4.35 8.54
C ARG A 26 5.45 -3.26 8.72
N GLU A 27 5.82 -2.16 9.35
CA GLU A 27 4.93 -1.02 9.55
C GLU A 27 4.51 -0.45 8.20
N GLY A 28 3.21 -0.21 8.03
CA GLY A 28 2.64 0.33 6.80
C GLY A 28 2.43 -0.67 5.67
N ILE A 29 2.96 -1.90 5.71
CA ILE A 29 2.68 -2.89 4.65
C ILE A 29 1.23 -3.38 4.77
N ILE A 30 0.44 -3.20 3.71
CA ILE A 30 -0.96 -3.66 3.69
C ILE A 30 -1.13 -5.00 3.00
N VAL A 31 -0.39 -5.24 1.90
CA VAL A 31 -0.44 -6.50 1.15
C VAL A 31 0.93 -6.77 0.54
N SER A 32 1.34 -8.05 0.53
CA SER A 32 2.54 -8.49 -0.20
C SER A 32 2.15 -9.46 -1.30
N TYR A 33 2.75 -9.30 -2.47
CA TYR A 33 2.56 -10.18 -3.63
C TYR A 33 3.88 -10.81 -4.05
N VAL A 34 3.85 -12.07 -4.49
CA VAL A 34 5.01 -12.75 -5.08
C VAL A 34 4.88 -12.73 -6.59
N THR A 35 5.90 -12.24 -7.29
CA THR A 35 5.94 -12.24 -8.76
C THR A 35 6.28 -13.63 -9.30
N THR A 36 6.06 -13.86 -10.59
CA THR A 36 6.46 -15.10 -11.27
C THR A 36 7.98 -15.35 -11.24
N LYS A 37 8.77 -14.32 -10.96
CA LYS A 37 10.23 -14.41 -10.78
C LYS A 37 10.65 -14.66 -9.33
N GLY A 38 9.69 -14.78 -8.40
CA GLY A 38 9.94 -14.96 -6.97
C GLY A 38 10.25 -13.66 -6.21
N GLU A 39 10.05 -12.49 -6.82
CA GLU A 39 10.25 -11.21 -6.14
C GLU A 39 9.06 -10.88 -5.25
N ILE A 40 9.31 -10.32 -4.07
CA ILE A 40 8.25 -9.85 -3.16
C ILE A 40 7.99 -8.37 -3.44
N LEU A 41 6.76 -8.04 -3.79
CA LEU A 41 6.27 -6.67 -3.93
C LEU A 41 5.40 -6.33 -2.72
N ASN A 42 5.84 -5.34 -1.96
CA ASN A 42 5.07 -4.82 -0.83
C ASN A 42 4.29 -3.60 -1.29
N VAL A 43 2.99 -3.65 -1.06
CA VAL A 43 2.06 -2.53 -1.17
C VAL A 43 1.97 -1.93 0.22
N THR A 44 2.26 -0.63 0.34
CA THR A 44 2.30 0.04 1.66
C THR A 44 1.30 1.19 1.73
N GLU A 45 0.87 1.54 2.94
CA GLU A 45 -0.12 2.60 3.16
C GLU A 45 0.33 3.95 2.60
N GLU A 46 1.63 4.22 2.59
CA GLU A 46 2.20 5.51 2.23
C GLU A 46 2.16 5.79 0.71
N GLU A 47 1.90 4.78 -0.13
CA GLU A 47 1.77 4.99 -1.57
C GLU A 47 0.46 5.73 -1.94
N PHE A 48 -0.55 5.65 -1.08
CA PHE A 48 -1.88 6.22 -1.30
C PHE A 48 -1.97 7.64 -0.74
N VAL A 49 -1.46 8.60 -1.52
CA VAL A 49 -1.29 9.99 -1.07
C VAL A 49 -2.50 10.91 -1.35
N ALA A 50 -3.66 10.35 -1.71
CA ALA A 50 -4.89 11.13 -1.92
C ALA A 50 -5.45 11.65 -0.59
N ASP A 51 -6.00 12.85 -0.62
CA ASP A 51 -6.72 13.41 0.52
C ASP A 51 -8.12 12.80 0.59
N ASP A 52 -8.74 12.78 1.78
CA ASP A 52 -10.09 12.23 1.94
C ASP A 52 -11.13 12.93 1.04
N SER A 53 -10.93 14.24 0.79
CA SER A 53 -11.77 15.00 -0.16
C SER A 53 -11.64 14.53 -1.62
N GLU A 54 -10.55 13.84 -1.97
CA GLU A 54 -10.32 13.24 -3.29
C GLU A 54 -10.89 11.80 -3.39
N CYS A 55 -11.38 11.25 -2.28
CA CYS A 55 -11.77 9.85 -2.10
C CYS A 55 -13.20 9.67 -1.58
N PRO A 56 -14.23 9.98 -2.39
CA PRO A 56 -15.62 9.71 -2.01
C PRO A 56 -15.85 8.18 -1.91
N HIS A 57 -15.86 7.64 -0.69
CA HIS A 57 -15.86 6.20 -0.41
C HIS A 57 -17.08 5.45 -0.95
N ASP A 58 -18.30 5.94 -0.67
CA ASP A 58 -19.54 5.22 -0.94
C ASP A 58 -20.26 5.68 -2.22
N GLU A 59 -19.72 6.70 -2.89
CA GLU A 59 -20.31 7.31 -4.07
C GLU A 59 -19.38 7.09 -5.25
N GLU A 60 -19.35 5.85 -5.76
CA GLU A 60 -18.48 5.40 -6.86
C GLU A 60 -18.60 6.31 -8.10
N GLU A 61 -19.80 6.85 -8.34
CA GLU A 61 -20.08 7.82 -9.40
C GLU A 61 -19.32 9.15 -9.25
N LYS A 62 -18.89 9.50 -8.03
CA LYS A 62 -18.11 10.70 -7.73
C LYS A 62 -16.60 10.46 -7.78
N CYS A 63 -16.16 9.23 -8.00
CA CYS A 63 -14.73 8.94 -8.15
C CYS A 63 -14.16 9.56 -9.43
N ALA A 64 -13.08 10.32 -9.28
CA ALA A 64 -12.43 11.08 -10.33
C ALA A 64 -11.41 10.22 -11.11
N TYR A 65 -11.91 9.45 -12.08
CA TYR A 65 -11.08 8.63 -12.98
C TYR A 65 -10.82 9.25 -14.37
N LYS A 66 -11.66 10.21 -14.79
CA LYS A 66 -11.61 10.84 -16.12
C LYS A 66 -11.12 12.29 -16.04
N GLY A 67 -10.38 12.72 -17.06
CA GLY A 67 -9.81 14.08 -17.15
C GLY A 67 -8.33 14.18 -16.73
N LYS A 68 -7.82 15.40 -16.54
CA LYS A 68 -6.39 15.66 -16.26
C LYS A 68 -5.91 15.15 -14.89
N LYS A 69 -6.81 14.73 -13.99
CA LYS A 69 -6.50 14.43 -12.59
C LYS A 69 -7.18 13.13 -12.14
N ARG A 70 -6.49 12.00 -12.29
CA ARG A 70 -6.93 10.65 -11.87
C ARG A 70 -6.70 10.44 -10.37
N LEU A 71 -7.32 11.27 -9.54
CA LEU A 71 -7.01 11.36 -8.11
C LEU A 71 -7.45 10.10 -7.35
N SER A 72 -8.57 9.52 -7.76
CA SER A 72 -9.15 8.31 -7.16
C SER A 72 -8.23 7.09 -7.17
N CYS A 73 -7.34 6.99 -8.17
CA CYS A 73 -6.32 5.94 -8.24
C CYS A 73 -5.29 5.99 -7.10
N TYR A 74 -5.21 7.09 -6.36
CA TYR A 74 -4.30 7.27 -5.25
C TYR A 74 -5.01 7.21 -3.90
N CYS A 75 -6.30 6.87 -3.88
CA CYS A 75 -7.05 6.59 -2.67
C CYS A 75 -6.62 5.25 -2.07
N ARG A 76 -6.70 5.16 -0.75
CA ARG A 76 -6.47 3.91 -0.03
C ARG A 76 -7.49 2.86 -0.52
N PRO A 77 -7.04 1.66 -0.90
CA PRO A 77 -7.95 0.57 -1.25
C PRO A 77 -8.74 0.13 0.01
N PRO A 78 -10.05 -0.13 -0.10
CA PRO A 78 -10.87 -0.56 1.03
C PRO A 78 -10.64 -2.04 1.36
N LEU A 79 -9.48 -2.41 1.93
CA LEU A 79 -9.04 -3.80 2.14
C LEU A 79 -9.86 -4.60 3.15
N PHE A 80 -10.68 -3.94 3.98
CA PHE A 80 -11.53 -4.58 4.99
C PHE A 80 -13.00 -4.61 4.56
N GLY A 81 -13.26 -4.88 3.29
CA GLY A 81 -14.61 -5.08 2.79
C GLY A 81 -15.26 -6.35 3.32
N HIS A 82 -16.58 -6.37 3.35
CA HIS A 82 -17.37 -7.59 3.62
C HIS A 82 -17.72 -8.37 2.35
N THR A 83 -17.22 -7.92 1.20
CA THR A 83 -17.41 -8.56 -0.10
C THR A 83 -16.64 -9.87 -0.17
N ARG A 84 -17.22 -10.93 -0.74
CA ARG A 84 -16.52 -12.21 -0.97
C ARG A 84 -15.89 -12.33 -2.36
N LEU A 85 -16.07 -11.30 -3.17
CA LEU A 85 -15.60 -11.22 -4.55
C LEU A 85 -14.15 -10.77 -4.61
N ASP A 86 -13.48 -11.24 -5.65
CA ASP A 86 -12.18 -10.73 -6.05
C ASP A 86 -12.39 -9.43 -6.81
N ARG A 87 -11.72 -8.36 -6.36
CA ARG A 87 -11.69 -7.07 -7.05
C ARG A 87 -10.24 -6.63 -7.21
N PHE A 88 -10.03 -5.56 -7.94
CA PHE A 88 -8.71 -5.04 -8.27
C PHE A 88 -8.50 -3.65 -7.66
N PHE A 89 -7.29 -3.34 -7.22
CA PHE A 89 -6.89 -1.98 -6.87
C PHE A 89 -5.60 -1.61 -7.58
N TYR A 90 -5.38 -0.32 -7.78
CA TYR A 90 -4.17 0.21 -8.39
C TYR A 90 -3.14 0.58 -7.31
N SER A 91 -1.90 0.16 -7.51
CA SER A 91 -0.74 0.60 -6.73
C SER A 91 0.06 1.64 -7.53
N PRO A 92 0.14 2.89 -7.04
CA PRO A 92 0.95 3.93 -7.66
C PRO A 92 2.44 3.64 -7.69
N GLU A 93 3.00 3.02 -6.65
CA GLU A 93 4.45 2.75 -6.59
C GLU A 93 4.87 1.70 -7.62
N HIS A 94 4.08 0.64 -7.74
CA HIS A 94 4.34 -0.45 -8.69
C HIS A 94 3.75 -0.19 -10.09
N ASN A 95 2.99 0.89 -10.25
CA ASN A 95 2.28 1.27 -11.48
C ASN A 95 1.51 0.09 -12.12
N ARG A 96 0.78 -0.66 -11.28
CA ARG A 96 0.05 -1.87 -11.71
C ARG A 96 -1.19 -2.10 -10.86
N CYS A 97 -2.10 -2.89 -11.42
CA CYS A 97 -3.30 -3.34 -10.72
C CYS A 97 -3.06 -4.70 -10.06
N PHE A 98 -3.60 -4.87 -8.84
CA PHE A 98 -3.48 -6.06 -8.03
C PHE A 98 -4.87 -6.58 -7.66
N MET A 99 -5.04 -7.91 -7.72
CA MET A 99 -6.26 -8.57 -7.28
C MET A 99 -6.21 -8.78 -5.77
N TYR A 100 -7.29 -8.42 -5.06
CA TYR A 100 -7.44 -8.68 -3.64
C TYR A 100 -8.82 -9.25 -3.34
N ARG A 101 -8.84 -10.34 -2.58
CA ARG A 101 -10.08 -10.98 -2.13
C ARG A 101 -10.57 -10.31 -0.87
N GLY A 102 -11.83 -9.88 -0.85
CA GLY A 102 -12.36 -9.14 0.31
C GLY A 102 -12.28 -7.63 0.18
N LEU A 103 -11.87 -7.12 -0.98
CA LEU A 103 -11.81 -5.69 -1.21
C LEU A 103 -13.24 -5.12 -1.25
N GLY A 104 -13.49 -4.06 -0.47
CA GLY A 104 -14.76 -3.33 -0.42
C GLY A 104 -15.01 -2.48 -1.66
N HIS A 105 -16.14 -1.78 -1.69
CA HIS A 105 -16.42 -0.78 -2.72
C HIS A 105 -15.72 0.55 -2.38
N GLY A 106 -15.33 1.30 -3.40
CA GLY A 106 -14.74 2.62 -3.25
C GLY A 106 -13.83 3.02 -4.40
N CYS A 107 -13.25 4.20 -4.31
CA CYS A 107 -12.54 4.84 -5.43
C CYS A 107 -11.24 4.18 -5.90
N ASN A 108 -10.69 3.22 -5.18
CA ASN A 108 -9.57 2.40 -5.64
C ASN A 108 -9.93 0.92 -5.52
N SER A 109 -11.08 0.55 -6.08
CA SER A 109 -11.62 -0.80 -6.07
C SER A 109 -12.46 -1.05 -7.32
N PHE A 110 -11.94 -1.86 -8.23
CA PHE A 110 -12.48 -2.10 -9.56
C PHE A 110 -12.96 -3.53 -9.70
N GLU A 111 -14.01 -3.77 -10.48
CA GLU A 111 -14.57 -5.11 -10.66
C GLU A 111 -13.69 -5.99 -11.55
N ASN A 112 -13.03 -5.37 -12.51
CA ASN A 112 -12.20 -6.08 -13.48
C ASN A 112 -10.85 -5.39 -13.66
N ILE A 113 -9.87 -6.18 -14.12
CA ILE A 113 -8.50 -5.72 -14.30
C ILE A 113 -8.44 -4.59 -15.36
N ASP A 114 -9.20 -4.72 -16.45
CA ASP A 114 -9.18 -3.76 -17.56
C ASP A 114 -9.68 -2.37 -17.15
N GLU A 115 -10.68 -2.31 -16.28
CA GLU A 115 -11.21 -1.09 -15.67
C GLU A 115 -10.12 -0.42 -14.82
N CYS A 116 -9.45 -1.17 -13.95
CA CYS A 116 -8.33 -0.65 -13.17
C CYS A 116 -7.21 -0.11 -14.07
N TRP A 117 -6.80 -0.86 -15.09
CA TRP A 117 -5.75 -0.42 -16.02
C TRP A 117 -6.18 0.84 -16.77
N SER A 118 -7.37 0.84 -17.38
CA SER A 118 -7.86 1.95 -18.19
C SER A 118 -7.97 3.25 -17.39
N ASN A 119 -8.43 3.17 -16.13
CA ASN A 119 -8.56 4.31 -15.23
C ASN A 119 -7.20 4.81 -14.71
N CYS A 120 -6.29 3.92 -14.29
CA CYS A 120 -5.15 4.34 -13.46
C CYS A 120 -3.77 4.30 -14.14
N THR A 121 -3.47 3.31 -14.98
CA THR A 121 -2.09 3.00 -15.43
C THR A 121 -1.52 3.90 -16.53
N ARG A 122 -2.28 4.93 -16.95
CA ARG A 122 -1.86 5.91 -17.98
C ARG A 122 -1.76 7.33 -17.44
N GLY A 123 -1.78 7.51 -16.12
CA GLY A 123 -1.86 8.82 -15.47
C GLY A 123 -0.70 9.12 -14.55
N ARG A 124 -0.14 10.33 -14.63
CA ARG A 124 0.69 10.87 -13.54
C ARG A 124 -0.21 11.54 -12.52
N ARG A 125 0.14 11.44 -11.22
CA ARG A 125 -0.53 12.25 -10.21
C ARG A 125 -0.27 13.73 -10.55
N PRO A 126 -1.31 14.55 -10.71
CA PRO A 126 -1.13 15.98 -10.88
C PRO A 126 -0.55 16.59 -9.60
N GLY A 127 0.54 17.34 -9.71
CA GLY A 127 0.96 18.30 -8.67
C GLY A 127 1.73 17.79 -7.46
N LYS A 128 1.87 16.47 -7.23
CA LYS A 128 2.72 15.93 -6.13
C LYS A 128 3.86 15.13 -6.74
N LYS A 129 5.11 15.62 -6.62
CA LYS A 129 6.29 14.79 -6.90
C LYS A 129 6.29 13.66 -5.87
N ILE A 130 6.02 12.43 -6.30
CA ILE A 130 6.27 11.23 -5.49
C ILE A 130 7.76 11.27 -5.18
N LYS A 131 8.13 11.61 -3.93
CA LYS A 131 9.50 11.46 -3.47
C LYS A 131 9.72 9.97 -3.30
N HIS A 132 10.10 9.27 -4.38
CA HIS A 132 10.71 7.96 -4.23
C HIS A 132 12.01 8.17 -3.46
N ASN A 133 11.97 8.06 -2.14
CA ASN A 133 13.16 7.76 -1.36
C ASN A 133 13.52 6.31 -1.70
N LYS A 134 14.12 6.11 -2.89
CA LYS A 134 14.91 4.91 -3.14
C LYS A 134 15.99 4.92 -2.07
N LYS A 135 15.78 4.17 -1.00
CA LYS A 135 16.79 3.88 0.01
C LYS A 135 17.91 3.19 -0.76
N LYS A 136 18.93 3.94 -1.17
CA LYS A 136 20.17 3.37 -1.70
C LYS A 136 20.75 2.56 -0.56
N ILE A 137 20.68 1.24 -0.68
CA ILE A 137 21.49 0.34 0.12
C ILE A 137 22.91 0.55 -0.41
N ASN A 138 23.73 1.24 0.39
CA ASN A 138 25.19 1.24 0.25
C ASN A 138 25.73 0.06 1.06
#